data_AF-A0A2Z6N0P5-F1
#
_entry.id   AF-A0A2Z6N0P5-F1
#
_cell.length_a   1.000
_cell.length_b   1.000
_cell.length_c   1.000
_cell.angle_alpha   90.00
_cell.angle_beta   90.00
_cell.angle_gamma   90.00
#
_symmetry.space_group_name_H-M   'P 1'
#
loop_
_entity.id
_entity.type
_entity.pdbx_description
1 polymer ?
#
loop_
_entity_poly.entity_id
_entity_poly.type
_entity_poly.pdbx_seq_one_letter_code
_entity_poly.pdbx_strand_id
1 'polypeptide(L)'
;MCSPDHADENCSQMLKGIDLKGKRLKEGNTLIELESDAVQVIHELVSLVHNSVSASQDQQSLSTSINDYELIRNGKCDKIVTSLKDDPVAKILWDVEPQTLQNVFLAMANNFPRTLEALVLHVLSPVGAEVLTRKFDEIDEQTLEEDRNRFYEVFYSVFDDQSAAMNSILKGKELFTQQSHMKGVKFLPLNLQPINRKLF
;
A
#
# COMPACT_ATOMS: atom_id res chain seq x y z
N MET A 1 -48.46 54.01 27.92
CA MET A 1 -48.57 53.03 26.82
C MET A 1 -47.16 52.81 26.29
N CYS A 2 -46.77 51.55 26.14
CA CYS A 2 -45.40 51.09 25.93
C CYS A 2 -44.91 51.20 24.48
N SER A 3 -43.56 51.23 24.38
CA SER A 3 -42.67 50.88 23.25
C SER A 3 -42.36 51.93 22.18
N PRO A 4 -41.09 52.37 22.14
CA PRO A 4 -40.30 52.54 20.93
C PRO A 4 -39.24 51.43 20.83
N ASP A 5 -39.15 50.79 19.67
CA ASP A 5 -38.28 49.64 19.39
C ASP A 5 -36.77 49.96 19.51
N HIS A 6 -36.07 49.03 20.17
CA HIS A 6 -34.62 48.82 20.29
C HIS A 6 -33.92 48.96 18.91
N ALA A 7 -32.93 49.84 18.69
CA ALA A 7 -31.52 49.78 19.11
C ALA A 7 -30.81 48.42 18.89
N ASP A 8 -30.01 48.35 17.82
CA ASP A 8 -28.63 47.80 17.74
C ASP A 8 -28.12 48.07 16.29
N GLU A 9 -27.07 48.87 16.03
CA GLU A 9 -25.64 48.48 16.06
C GLU A 9 -25.33 47.30 15.10
N ASN A 10 -24.22 47.18 14.39
CA ASN A 10 -23.00 47.93 14.15
C ASN A 10 -22.26 47.12 13.05
N CYS A 11 -21.25 47.76 12.48
CA CYS A 11 -20.28 47.36 11.49
C CYS A 11 -19.81 45.91 11.44
N SER A 12 -19.24 45.65 10.25
CA SER A 12 -18.00 44.91 10.01
C SER A 12 -18.17 43.53 9.39
N GLN A 13 -17.58 43.44 8.19
CA GLN A 13 -16.67 42.40 7.75
C GLN A 13 -16.83 41.03 8.43
N MET A 14 -17.01 39.98 7.63
CA MET A 14 -16.06 38.87 7.67
C MET A 14 -16.32 37.89 6.53
N LEU A 15 -15.28 37.75 5.70
CA LEU A 15 -14.90 36.48 5.09
C LEU A 15 -15.00 35.39 6.16
N LYS A 16 -15.99 34.50 6.03
CA LYS A 16 -15.95 33.16 6.60
C LYS A 16 -16.10 32.24 5.39
N GLY A 17 -15.00 31.81 4.80
CA GLY A 17 -14.15 30.83 5.48
C GLY A 17 -15.01 29.59 5.61
N ILE A 18 -15.13 28.84 4.51
CA ILE A 18 -15.60 27.46 4.58
C ILE A 18 -14.59 26.74 5.46
N ASP A 19 -14.93 26.66 6.74
CA ASP A 19 -14.27 25.81 7.72
C ASP A 19 -14.51 24.37 7.26
N LEU A 20 -13.68 23.90 6.32
CA LEU A 20 -13.34 22.49 6.22
C LEU A 20 -12.59 22.19 7.51
N LYS A 21 -13.37 22.07 8.58
CA LYS A 21 -12.92 21.77 9.92
C LYS A 21 -12.31 20.41 9.85
N GLY A 22 -10.99 20.40 9.65
CA GLY A 22 -10.14 19.24 9.84
C GLY A 22 -10.56 18.61 11.16
N LYS A 23 -11.14 17.42 11.07
CA LYS A 23 -11.31 16.57 12.23
C LYS A 23 -9.91 16.28 12.71
N ARG A 24 -9.53 17.04 13.72
CA ARG A 24 -8.31 16.92 14.48
C ARG A 24 -8.31 15.48 15.00
N LEU A 25 -7.60 14.58 14.31
CA LEU A 25 -7.40 13.21 14.74
C LEU A 25 -6.69 13.28 16.10
N LYS A 26 -7.49 13.25 17.16
CA LYS A 26 -7.02 13.21 18.54
C LYS A 26 -6.58 11.79 18.81
N GLU A 27 -5.37 11.67 19.34
CA GLU A 27 -4.81 10.47 19.92
C GLU A 27 -5.80 9.90 20.96
N GLY A 28 -6.54 8.87 20.58
CA GLY A 28 -7.56 8.26 21.42
C GLY A 28 -8.71 7.72 20.58
N ASN A 29 -8.52 6.53 20.02
CA ASN A 29 -9.50 5.73 19.28
C ASN A 29 -9.82 6.22 17.85
N THR A 30 -8.77 6.33 17.02
CA THR A 30 -8.86 6.59 15.57
C THR A 30 -9.87 5.69 14.85
N LEU A 31 -10.08 4.45 15.32
CA LEU A 31 -11.03 3.50 14.73
C LEU A 31 -12.50 3.96 14.75
N ILE A 32 -12.90 4.83 15.69
CA ILE A 32 -14.31 5.27 15.84
C ILE A 32 -14.66 6.36 14.81
N GLU A 33 -13.67 7.10 14.30
CA GLU A 33 -13.87 8.17 13.31
C GLU A 33 -13.58 7.74 11.87
N LEU A 34 -13.14 6.50 11.65
CA LEU A 34 -12.87 5.97 10.31
C LEU A 34 -14.17 5.67 9.56
N GLU A 35 -14.09 5.84 8.24
CA GLU A 35 -15.13 5.39 7.33
C GLU A 35 -15.29 3.86 7.39
N SER A 36 -16.50 3.38 7.12
CA SER A 36 -16.82 1.94 7.16
C SER A 36 -15.86 1.11 6.30
N ASP A 37 -15.46 1.66 5.14
CA ASP A 37 -14.57 1.01 4.19
C ASP A 37 -13.16 0.86 4.77
N ALA A 38 -12.65 1.87 5.48
CA ALA A 38 -11.34 1.81 6.12
C ALA A 38 -11.31 0.76 7.25
N VAL A 39 -12.38 0.66 8.05
CA VAL A 39 -12.48 -0.36 9.12
C VAL A 39 -12.48 -1.77 8.53
N GLN A 40 -13.20 -1.97 7.42
CA GLN A 40 -13.21 -3.26 6.74
C GLN A 40 -11.82 -3.64 6.22
N VAL A 41 -11.14 -2.71 5.55
CA VAL A 41 -9.78 -2.93 5.02
C VAL A 41 -8.80 -3.28 6.15
N ILE A 42 -8.88 -2.60 7.30
CA ILE A 42 -8.06 -2.92 8.47
C ILE A 42 -8.32 -4.35 8.93
N HIS A 43 -9.59 -4.76 9.03
CA HIS A 43 -9.93 -6.13 9.43
C HIS A 43 -9.37 -7.17 8.45
N GLU A 44 -9.47 -6.92 7.14
CA GLU A 44 -8.93 -7.81 6.10
C GLU A 44 -7.40 -7.92 6.19
N LEU A 45 -6.69 -6.79 6.31
CA LEU A 45 -5.23 -6.77 6.44
C LEU A 45 -4.76 -7.45 7.73
N VAL A 46 -5.41 -7.17 8.86
CA VAL A 46 -5.06 -7.80 10.15
C VAL A 46 -5.27 -9.31 10.10
N SER A 47 -6.40 -9.77 9.56
CA SER A 47 -6.68 -11.20 9.40
C SER A 47 -5.65 -11.88 8.49
N LEU A 48 -5.30 -11.25 7.38
CA LEU A 48 -4.34 -11.79 6.42
C LEU A 48 -2.94 -11.90 7.03
N VAL A 49 -2.46 -10.85 7.69
CA VAL A 49 -1.16 -10.87 8.37
C VAL A 49 -1.14 -11.98 9.43
N HIS A 50 -2.17 -12.08 10.26
CA HIS A 50 -2.27 -13.16 11.25
C HIS A 50 -2.18 -14.56 10.59
N ASN A 51 -2.95 -14.79 9.53
CA ASN A 51 -2.95 -16.08 8.84
C ASN A 51 -1.59 -16.40 8.20
N SER A 52 -0.91 -15.41 7.61
CA SER A 52 0.42 -15.60 7.02
C SER A 52 1.50 -15.89 8.06
N VAL A 53 1.46 -15.22 9.21
CA VAL A 53 2.43 -15.44 10.30
C VAL A 53 2.20 -16.81 10.94
N SER A 54 0.94 -17.20 11.15
CA SER A 54 0.59 -18.55 11.63
C SER A 54 0.97 -19.64 10.63
N ALA A 55 0.68 -19.45 9.33
CA ALA A 55 1.05 -20.42 8.29
C ALA A 55 2.58 -20.54 8.14
N SER A 56 3.34 -19.45 8.32
CA SER A 56 4.81 -19.47 8.28
C SER A 56 5.42 -20.30 9.42
N GLN A 57 4.70 -20.44 10.54
CA GLN A 57 5.11 -21.23 11.69
C GLN A 57 4.86 -22.73 11.48
N ASP A 58 3.82 -23.08 10.68
CA ASP A 58 3.47 -24.46 10.34
C ASP A 58 4.14 -24.97 9.05
N GLN A 59 4.62 -24.07 8.17
CA GLN A 59 5.21 -24.40 6.86
C GLN A 59 6.73 -24.64 6.89
N GLN A 60 7.27 -25.26 7.94
CA GLN A 60 8.61 -25.86 7.84
C GLN A 60 8.65 -27.12 6.93
N SER A 61 7.56 -27.40 6.19
CA SER A 61 7.53 -28.45 5.18
C SER A 61 6.64 -28.09 3.98
N LEU A 62 7.19 -28.31 2.80
CA LEU A 62 6.59 -28.33 1.44
C LEU A 62 6.56 -27.04 0.58
N SER A 63 7.64 -26.90 -0.20
CA SER A 63 7.78 -26.67 -1.65
C SER A 63 6.65 -26.09 -2.54
N THR A 64 7.08 -25.06 -3.29
CA THR A 64 6.90 -24.80 -4.74
C THR A 64 5.65 -25.28 -5.45
N SER A 65 4.84 -24.33 -5.95
CA SER A 65 3.90 -24.56 -7.05
C SER A 65 4.05 -23.46 -8.09
N ILE A 66 4.60 -23.84 -9.25
CA ILE A 66 4.66 -23.04 -10.48
C ILE A 66 3.33 -23.23 -11.19
N ASN A 67 2.60 -22.14 -11.48
CA ASN A 67 1.45 -22.18 -12.38
C ASN A 67 1.75 -21.41 -13.66
N ASP A 68 1.58 -22.13 -14.77
CA ASP A 68 1.58 -21.62 -16.15
C ASP A 68 0.36 -20.73 -16.39
N TYR A 69 0.55 -19.57 -17.01
CA TYR A 69 -0.55 -18.86 -17.65
C TYR A 69 -0.11 -18.07 -18.89
N GLU A 70 -1.05 -18.04 -19.82
CA GLU A 70 -0.94 -17.65 -21.23
C GLU A 70 -0.69 -16.15 -21.45
N LEU A 71 0.01 -15.88 -22.55
CA LEU A 71 0.58 -14.59 -22.94
C LEU A 71 -0.44 -13.76 -23.73
N ILE A 72 -1.09 -12.79 -23.07
CA ILE A 72 -1.86 -11.72 -23.73
C ILE A 72 -1.18 -10.37 -23.47
N ARG A 73 -1.14 -9.57 -24.53
CA ARG A 73 -0.29 -8.41 -24.79
C ARG A 73 -0.97 -7.11 -24.34
N ASN A 74 -0.44 -6.45 -23.32
CA ASN A 74 -0.34 -4.98 -23.20
C ASN A 74 0.56 -4.56 -22.00
N GLY A 75 1.30 -3.46 -22.15
CA GLY A 75 2.43 -3.09 -21.30
C GLY A 75 2.03 -2.58 -19.89
N LYS A 76 2.65 -3.13 -18.85
CA LYS A 76 2.54 -2.80 -17.41
C LYS A 76 1.16 -2.98 -16.74
N CYS A 77 0.08 -2.36 -17.20
CA CYS A 77 -1.23 -2.45 -16.52
C CYS A 77 -1.80 -3.88 -16.56
N ASP A 78 -1.79 -4.53 -17.72
CA ASP A 78 -2.33 -5.89 -17.87
C ASP A 78 -1.51 -6.92 -17.08
N LYS A 79 -0.21 -6.69 -16.91
CA LYS A 79 0.67 -7.56 -16.11
C LYS A 79 0.31 -7.51 -14.62
N ILE A 80 0.05 -6.30 -14.08
CA ILE A 80 -0.43 -6.13 -12.71
C ILE A 80 -1.77 -6.87 -12.55
N VAL A 81 -2.73 -6.67 -13.45
CA VAL A 81 -4.07 -7.31 -13.37
C VAL A 81 -3.99 -8.83 -13.31
N THR A 82 -3.09 -9.47 -14.07
CA THR A 82 -2.90 -10.93 -13.97
C THR A 82 -2.26 -11.37 -12.66
N SER A 83 -1.33 -10.59 -12.12
CA SER A 83 -0.60 -10.89 -10.89
C SER A 83 -1.38 -10.54 -9.61
N LEU A 84 -2.37 -9.65 -9.68
CA LEU A 84 -3.28 -9.31 -8.59
C LEU A 84 -4.19 -10.48 -8.18
N LYS A 85 -4.51 -11.38 -9.11
CA LYS A 85 -5.43 -12.50 -8.85
C LYS A 85 -4.88 -13.49 -7.82
N ASP A 86 -3.56 -13.65 -7.79
CA ASP A 86 -2.88 -14.61 -6.93
C ASP A 86 -2.35 -13.95 -5.63
N ASP A 87 -2.53 -12.64 -5.49
CA ASP A 87 -2.00 -11.87 -4.37
C ASP A 87 -3.11 -11.14 -3.59
N PRO A 88 -3.52 -11.69 -2.43
CA PRO A 88 -4.60 -11.10 -1.65
C PRO A 88 -4.22 -9.74 -1.05
N VAL A 89 -2.95 -9.50 -0.71
CA VAL A 89 -2.50 -8.19 -0.19
C VAL A 89 -2.55 -7.16 -1.29
N ALA A 90 -1.96 -7.46 -2.45
CA ALA A 90 -1.92 -6.54 -3.57
C ALA A 90 -3.33 -6.20 -4.06
N LYS A 91 -4.25 -7.17 -4.05
CA LYS A 91 -5.65 -6.95 -4.38
C LYS A 91 -6.33 -5.98 -3.42
N ILE A 92 -6.21 -6.20 -2.11
CA ILE A 92 -6.76 -5.27 -1.10
C ILE A 92 -6.18 -3.88 -1.30
N LEU A 93 -4.86 -3.75 -1.44
CA LEU A 93 -4.22 -2.45 -1.62
C LEU A 93 -4.64 -1.76 -2.92
N TRP A 94 -4.92 -2.52 -3.98
CA TRP A 94 -5.33 -1.99 -5.28
C TRP A 94 -6.77 -1.45 -5.26
N ASP A 95 -7.69 -2.19 -4.63
CA ASP A 95 -9.12 -1.91 -4.63
C ASP A 95 -9.48 -0.70 -3.72
N VAL A 96 -8.56 -0.26 -2.86
CA VAL A 96 -8.79 0.84 -1.90
C VAL A 96 -8.37 2.19 -2.49
N GLU A 97 -9.18 3.23 -2.26
CA GLU A 97 -8.84 4.60 -2.67
C GLU A 97 -7.62 5.14 -1.90
N PRO A 98 -6.78 5.99 -2.52
CA PRO A 98 -5.55 6.50 -1.89
C PRO A 98 -5.79 7.14 -0.51
N GLN A 99 -6.83 7.97 -0.39
CA GLN A 99 -7.17 8.65 0.87
C GLN A 99 -7.64 7.67 1.96
N THR A 100 -8.45 6.68 1.59
CA THR A 100 -8.87 5.61 2.50
C THR A 100 -7.67 4.79 2.94
N LEU A 101 -6.74 4.48 2.04
CA LEU A 101 -5.52 3.73 2.37
C LEU A 101 -4.60 4.51 3.32
N GLN A 102 -4.47 5.83 3.13
CA GLN A 102 -3.74 6.68 4.07
C GLN A 102 -4.35 6.60 5.49
N ASN A 103 -5.68 6.71 5.59
CA ASN A 103 -6.40 6.60 6.86
C ASN A 103 -6.24 5.21 7.50
N VAL A 104 -6.31 4.14 6.69
CA VAL A 104 -6.05 2.76 7.11
C VAL A 104 -4.66 2.65 7.73
N PHE A 105 -3.62 3.14 7.06
CA PHE A 105 -2.26 3.05 7.57
C PHE A 105 -2.01 3.91 8.80
N LEU A 106 -2.58 5.13 8.90
CA LEU A 106 -2.55 5.90 10.15
C LEU A 106 -3.21 5.12 11.29
N ALA A 107 -4.37 4.53 11.03
CA ALA A 107 -5.09 3.78 12.04
C ALA A 107 -4.33 2.52 12.48
N MET A 108 -3.74 1.79 11.54
CA MET A 108 -2.89 0.64 11.85
C MET A 108 -1.62 1.05 12.62
N ALA A 109 -0.98 2.16 12.26
CA ALA A 109 0.19 2.65 12.99
C ALA A 109 -0.12 2.93 14.47
N ASN A 110 -1.31 3.47 14.75
CA ASN A 110 -1.72 3.79 16.12
C ASN A 110 -2.27 2.60 16.91
N ASN A 111 -2.97 1.67 16.26
CA ASN A 111 -3.72 0.61 16.94
C ASN A 111 -3.13 -0.80 16.76
N PHE A 112 -2.45 -1.03 15.63
CA PHE A 112 -1.89 -2.32 15.24
C PHE A 112 -0.45 -2.20 14.69
N PRO A 113 0.49 -1.52 15.39
CA PRO A 113 1.82 -1.22 14.85
C PRO A 113 2.60 -2.47 14.46
N ARG A 114 2.56 -3.53 15.28
CA ARG A 114 3.23 -4.81 14.97
C ARG A 114 2.63 -5.52 13.76
N THR A 115 1.34 -5.36 13.51
CA THR A 115 0.69 -5.92 12.33
C THR A 115 1.09 -5.15 11.08
N LEU A 116 1.17 -3.82 11.15
CA LEU A 116 1.66 -2.99 10.05
C LEU A 116 3.13 -3.27 9.73
N GLU A 117 3.96 -3.43 10.76
CA GLU A 117 5.35 -3.82 10.61
C GLU A 117 5.49 -5.18 9.90
N ALA A 118 4.78 -6.20 10.39
CA ALA A 118 4.80 -7.53 9.78
C ALA A 118 4.26 -7.51 8.34
N LEU A 119 3.21 -6.73 8.07
CA LEU A 119 2.68 -6.54 6.72
C LEU A 119 3.80 -6.10 5.77
N VAL A 120 4.54 -5.04 6.10
CA VAL A 120 5.55 -4.43 5.23
C VAL A 120 6.85 -5.24 5.16
N LEU A 121 7.28 -5.85 6.26
CA LEU A 121 8.57 -6.55 6.32
C LEU A 121 8.50 -8.03 5.91
N HIS A 122 7.35 -8.67 6.07
CA HIS A 122 7.26 -10.14 5.97
C HIS A 122 6.19 -10.63 5.01
N VAL A 123 5.07 -9.91 4.88
CA VAL A 123 3.91 -10.36 4.11
C VAL A 123 3.85 -9.73 2.72
N LEU A 124 4.37 -8.51 2.58
CA LEU A 124 4.33 -7.75 1.33
C LEU A 124 5.10 -8.48 0.23
N SER A 125 4.36 -9.00 -0.74
CA SER A 125 4.95 -9.63 -1.91
C SER A 125 5.57 -8.59 -2.87
N PRO A 126 6.32 -9.03 -3.89
CA PRO A 126 6.77 -8.13 -4.95
C PRO A 126 5.62 -7.39 -5.64
N VAL A 127 4.48 -8.04 -5.90
CA VAL A 127 3.31 -7.42 -6.53
C VAL A 127 2.67 -6.42 -5.57
N GLY A 128 2.54 -6.79 -4.29
CA GLY A 128 2.04 -5.91 -3.24
C GLY A 128 2.92 -4.66 -3.06
N ALA A 129 4.25 -4.81 -3.16
CA ALA A 129 5.20 -3.70 -3.07
C ALA A 129 5.06 -2.72 -4.24
N GLU A 130 4.92 -3.20 -5.48
CA GLU A 130 4.65 -2.31 -6.62
C GLU A 130 3.33 -1.55 -6.43
N VAL A 131 2.25 -2.24 -6.06
CA VAL A 131 0.94 -1.62 -5.83
C VAL A 131 1.02 -0.60 -4.70
N LEU A 132 1.67 -0.93 -3.58
CA LEU A 132 1.86 -0.04 -2.45
C LEU A 132 2.61 1.23 -2.87
N THR A 133 3.72 1.09 -3.61
CA THR A 133 4.49 2.25 -4.07
C THR A 133 3.68 3.15 -5.01
N ARG A 134 2.87 2.56 -5.88
CA ARG A 134 1.95 3.33 -6.73
C ARG A 134 0.89 4.05 -5.91
N LYS A 135 0.37 3.44 -4.85
CA LYS A 135 -0.57 4.10 -3.95
C LYS A 135 0.08 5.25 -3.19
N PHE A 136 1.35 5.13 -2.80
CA PHE A 136 2.10 6.25 -2.22
C PHE A 136 2.28 7.40 -3.22
N ASP A 137 2.60 7.10 -4.49
CA ASP A 137 2.66 8.11 -5.54
C ASP A 137 1.29 8.83 -5.70
N GLU A 138 0.18 8.09 -5.70
CA GLU A 138 -1.18 8.64 -5.77
C GLU A 138 -1.55 9.51 -4.55
N ILE A 139 -1.13 9.10 -3.34
CA ILE A 139 -1.30 9.90 -2.11
C ILE A 139 -0.49 11.19 -2.19
N ASP A 140 0.74 11.12 -2.69
CA ASP A 140 1.67 12.25 -2.79
C ASP A 140 1.17 13.33 -3.74
N GLU A 141 0.46 12.93 -4.80
CA GLU A 141 -0.17 13.83 -5.77
C GLU A 141 -1.44 14.50 -5.23
N GLN A 142 -2.17 13.84 -4.32
CA GLN A 142 -3.49 14.26 -3.84
C GLN A 142 -3.48 14.96 -2.48
N THR A 143 -2.38 14.86 -1.73
CA THR A 143 -2.27 15.34 -0.34
C THR A 143 -1.41 16.62 -0.25
N LEU A 144 -1.80 17.55 0.62
CA LEU A 144 -0.97 18.72 0.95
C LEU A 144 0.34 18.28 1.63
N GLU A 145 1.41 19.04 1.42
CA GLU A 145 2.74 18.69 1.92
C GLU A 145 2.78 18.45 3.44
N GLU A 146 2.09 19.27 4.23
CA GLU A 146 2.04 19.14 5.70
C GLU A 146 1.39 17.82 6.14
N ASP A 147 0.24 17.48 5.55
CA ASP A 147 -0.49 16.25 5.86
C ASP A 147 0.26 15.00 5.35
N ARG A 148 0.92 15.11 4.19
CA ARG A 148 1.79 14.06 3.63
C ARG A 148 2.98 13.79 4.53
N ASN A 149 3.67 14.84 4.99
CA ASN A 149 4.83 14.69 5.86
C ASN A 149 4.44 14.04 7.19
N ARG A 150 3.32 14.48 7.77
CA ARG A 150 2.77 13.87 8.99
C ARG A 150 2.42 12.41 8.79
N PHE A 151 1.82 12.05 7.64
CA PHE A 151 1.52 10.66 7.32
C PHE A 151 2.78 9.80 7.33
N TYR A 152 3.82 10.19 6.60
CA TYR A 152 5.05 9.40 6.53
C TYR A 152 5.80 9.35 7.86
N GLU A 153 5.79 10.44 8.64
CA GLU A 153 6.36 10.45 9.99
C GLU A 153 5.70 9.38 10.88
N VAL A 154 4.36 9.37 10.92
CA VAL A 154 3.60 8.39 11.69
C VAL A 154 3.81 6.97 11.15
N PHE A 155 3.74 6.79 9.82
CA PHE A 155 3.89 5.50 9.18
C PHE A 155 5.26 4.88 9.47
N TYR A 156 6.34 5.65 9.28
CA TYR A 156 7.70 5.14 9.51
C TYR A 156 8.06 5.05 10.99
N SER A 157 7.37 5.77 11.89
CA SER A 157 7.58 5.64 13.34
C SER A 157 7.31 4.24 13.90
N VAL A 158 6.55 3.42 13.16
CA VAL A 158 6.17 2.05 13.55
C VAL A 158 7.35 1.08 13.48
N PHE A 159 8.36 1.37 12.64
CA PHE A 159 9.47 0.46 12.38
C PHE A 159 10.67 0.80 13.26
N ASP A 160 11.19 -0.19 13.98
CA ASP A 160 12.41 -0.06 14.77
C ASP A 160 13.62 0.30 13.86
N ASP A 161 13.64 -0.22 12.63
CA ASP A 161 14.57 0.16 11.56
C ASP A 161 13.80 0.63 10.32
N GLN A 162 13.66 1.96 10.20
CA GLN A 162 13.01 2.60 9.05
C GLN A 162 13.72 2.29 7.73
N SER A 163 15.04 2.08 7.75
CA SER A 163 15.81 1.75 6.56
C SER A 163 15.48 0.33 6.09
N ALA A 164 15.29 -0.61 7.03
CA ALA A 164 14.85 -1.96 6.69
C ALA A 164 13.47 -1.98 6.04
N ALA A 165 12.52 -1.17 6.55
CA ALA A 165 11.19 -1.03 5.97
C ALA A 165 11.24 -0.48 4.55
N MET A 166 11.95 0.63 4.35
CA MET A 166 12.13 1.24 3.03
C MET A 166 12.82 0.27 2.05
N ASN A 167 13.88 -0.40 2.49
CA ASN A 167 14.60 -1.38 1.68
C ASN A 167 13.74 -2.60 1.33
N SER A 168 12.86 -3.05 2.22
CA SER A 168 11.90 -4.14 1.93
C SER A 168 10.98 -3.76 0.78
N ILE A 169 10.38 -2.57 0.85
CA ILE A 169 9.48 -2.03 -0.19
C ILE A 169 10.22 -1.88 -1.52
N LEU A 170 11.40 -1.23 -1.51
CA LEU A 170 12.23 -1.03 -2.70
C LEU A 170 12.64 -2.37 -3.34
N LYS A 171 13.12 -3.32 -2.53
CA LYS A 171 13.52 -4.65 -3.02
C LYS A 171 12.32 -5.41 -3.58
N GLY A 172 11.15 -5.31 -2.96
CA GLY A 172 9.91 -5.89 -3.48
C GLY A 172 9.57 -5.34 -4.87
N LYS A 173 9.63 -4.01 -5.04
CA LYS A 173 9.41 -3.33 -6.32
C LYS A 173 10.42 -3.75 -7.41
N GLU A 174 11.69 -3.86 -7.05
CA GLU A 174 12.74 -4.36 -7.96
C GLU A 174 12.48 -5.81 -8.38
N LEU A 175 12.11 -6.67 -7.43
CA LEU A 175 11.76 -8.06 -7.71
C LEU A 175 10.53 -8.17 -8.63
N PHE A 176 9.53 -7.31 -8.48
CA PHE A 176 8.39 -7.25 -9.41
C PHE A 176 8.85 -6.92 -10.84
N THR A 177 9.73 -5.92 -10.97
CA THR A 177 10.33 -5.57 -12.26
C THR A 177 11.10 -6.76 -12.85
N GLN A 178 11.88 -7.47 -12.03
CA GLN A 178 12.61 -8.68 -12.45
C GLN A 178 11.68 -9.83 -12.85
N GLN A 179 10.59 -10.07 -12.13
CA GLN A 179 9.59 -11.09 -12.51
C GLN A 179 8.93 -10.75 -13.85
N SER A 180 8.69 -9.46 -14.10
CA SER A 180 8.17 -8.98 -15.37
C SER A 180 9.15 -9.18 -16.54
N HIS A 181 10.45 -9.29 -16.24
CA HIS A 181 11.54 -9.59 -17.18
C HIS A 181 11.82 -11.10 -17.31
N MET A 182 11.80 -11.88 -16.22
CA MET A 182 12.02 -13.34 -16.24
C MET A 182 10.91 -14.08 -16.99
N LYS A 183 9.68 -13.57 -17.00
CA LYS A 183 8.59 -14.07 -17.87
C LYS A 183 8.84 -13.81 -19.37
N GLY A 184 9.89 -13.06 -19.73
CA GLY A 184 10.31 -12.75 -21.10
C GLY A 184 11.61 -13.43 -21.55
N VAL A 185 12.30 -14.16 -20.68
CA VAL A 185 13.52 -14.89 -21.07
C VAL A 185 13.18 -16.37 -21.20
N LYS A 186 12.73 -16.76 -22.40
CA LYS A 186 13.02 -18.13 -22.85
C LYS A 186 14.53 -18.25 -22.80
N PHE A 187 15.06 -19.06 -21.89
CA PHE A 187 16.42 -19.54 -22.01
C PHE A 187 16.54 -20.11 -23.42
N LEU A 188 17.17 -19.37 -24.34
CA LEU A 188 17.68 -19.99 -25.55
C LEU A 188 18.67 -21.03 -25.02
N PRO A 189 18.46 -22.34 -25.26
CA PRO A 189 19.55 -23.27 -25.09
C PRO A 189 20.61 -22.79 -26.09
N LEU A 190 21.69 -22.20 -25.57
CA LEU A 190 22.90 -21.99 -26.34
C LEU A 190 23.29 -23.38 -26.85
N ASN A 191 23.00 -23.58 -28.12
CA ASN A 191 23.29 -24.80 -28.84
C ASN A 191 24.82 -24.84 -28.93
N LEU A 192 25.44 -25.46 -27.93
CA LEU A 192 26.83 -25.89 -27.97
C LEU A 192 26.94 -26.96 -29.06
N GLN A 193 27.00 -26.53 -30.31
CA GLN A 193 27.44 -27.41 -31.38
C GLN A 193 28.94 -27.67 -31.19
N PRO A 194 29.38 -28.93 -31.12
CA PRO A 194 30.79 -29.24 -31.11
C PRO A 194 31.31 -29.05 -32.54
N ILE A 195 31.93 -27.90 -32.82
CA ILE A 195 32.75 -27.76 -34.01
C ILE A 195 34.05 -28.50 -33.74
N ASN A 196 34.04 -29.80 -33.99
CA ASN A 196 35.23 -30.62 -34.11
C ASN A 196 35.43 -31.00 -35.58
N ARG A 197 36.57 -30.55 -36.12
CA ARG A 197 37.30 -31.03 -37.31
C ARG A 197 36.66 -30.90 -38.70
N LYS A 198 37.36 -30.16 -39.56
CA LYS A 198 38.13 -30.66 -40.72
C LYS A 198 39.08 -29.54 -41.18
N LEU A 199 40.41 -29.69 -41.11
CA LEU A 199 41.26 -30.27 -42.17
C LEU A 199 40.94 -29.64 -43.54
N PHE A 200 41.52 -28.50 -43.88
CA PHE A 200 42.77 -28.28 -44.63
C PHE A 200 43.11 -26.79 -44.59
#